data_AF-A0A9D5IMC1-F1
#
_entry.id   AF-A0A9D5IMC1-F1
#
_cell.length_a   1.000
_cell.length_b   1.000
_cell.length_c   1.000
_cell.angle_alpha   90.00
_cell.angle_beta   90.00
_cell.angle_gamma   90.00
#
_symmetry.space_group_name_H-M   'P 1'
#
loop_
_entity.id
_entity.type
_entity.pdbx_description
1 polymer ?
#
loop_
_entity_poly.entity_id
_entity_poly.type
_entity_poly.pdbx_seq_one_letter_code
_entity_poly.pdbx_strand_id
1 'polypeptide(L)'
;MAHLVKLAHMGKPFNQLVDEKAVHEAFEPFYCKVTKRKETVWRYRHGDIRILFYYASGKVVLLTDVLAKRKDKLSEKEQNKAKQAVMDFLEASQSEGGIQWVE
;
A
#
# COMPACT_ATOMS: atom_id res chain seq x y z
N MET A 1 20.39 -16.41 -11.46
CA MET A 1 19.83 -15.61 -10.34
C MET A 1 20.33 -14.15 -10.30
N ALA A 2 20.76 -13.55 -11.42
CA ALA A 2 21.34 -12.19 -11.42
C ALA A 2 20.36 -11.05 -11.80
N HIS A 3 19.17 -11.38 -12.31
CA HIS A 3 18.22 -10.37 -12.83
C HIS A 3 17.32 -9.75 -11.75
N LEU A 4 17.04 -10.46 -10.65
CA LEU A 4 16.23 -9.96 -9.53
C LEU A 4 16.91 -8.80 -8.79
N VAL A 5 18.23 -8.85 -8.63
CA VAL A 5 19.02 -7.85 -7.88
C VAL A 5 19.14 -6.51 -8.62
N LYS A 6 19.13 -6.51 -9.95
CA LYS A 6 19.20 -5.28 -10.76
C LYS A 6 17.90 -4.46 -10.73
N LEU A 7 16.74 -5.11 -10.63
CA LEU A 7 15.44 -4.42 -10.57
C LEU A 7 15.23 -3.67 -9.25
N ALA A 8 15.65 -4.26 -8.13
CA ALA A 8 15.54 -3.64 -6.79
C ALA A 8 16.33 -2.32 -6.66
N HIS A 9 17.46 -2.20 -7.37
CA HIS A 9 18.30 -1.00 -7.34
C HIS A 9 17.77 0.17 -8.18
N MET A 10 16.95 -0.10 -9.20
CA MET A 10 16.37 0.94 -10.05
C MET A 10 15.05 1.50 -9.49
N GLY A 11 14.50 0.87 -8.45
CA GLY A 11 13.44 1.41 -7.59
C GLY A 11 12.18 1.87 -8.33
N LYS A 12 11.82 1.27 -9.46
CA LYS A 12 10.52 1.55 -10.07
C LYS A 12 9.43 1.05 -9.12
N PRO A 13 8.40 1.86 -8.82
CA PRO A 13 7.25 1.43 -8.05
C PRO A 13 6.70 0.10 -8.58
N PHE A 14 6.29 -0.82 -7.70
CA PHE A 14 5.81 -2.15 -8.07
C PHE A 14 4.65 -2.08 -9.08
N ASN A 15 3.80 -1.05 -9.03
CA ASN A 15 2.72 -0.80 -10.00
C ASN A 15 3.22 -0.45 -11.43
N GLN A 16 4.51 -0.16 -11.61
CA GLN A 16 5.15 0.05 -12.91
C GLN A 16 5.92 -1.20 -13.41
N LEU A 17 6.00 -2.24 -12.58
CA LEU A 17 6.78 -3.46 -12.87
C LEU A 17 5.89 -4.67 -13.20
N VAL A 18 4.59 -4.58 -12.94
CA VAL A 18 3.62 -5.65 -13.17
C VAL A 18 2.48 -5.16 -14.03
N ASP A 19 1.74 -6.10 -14.60
CA ASP A 19 0.54 -5.85 -15.39
C ASP A 19 -0.42 -4.92 -14.64
N GLU A 20 -0.94 -3.90 -15.32
CA GLU A 20 -1.87 -2.90 -14.78
C GLU A 20 -3.14 -3.55 -14.19
N LYS A 21 -3.55 -4.72 -14.69
CA LYS A 21 -4.67 -5.49 -14.13
C LYS A 21 -4.32 -6.18 -12.81
N ALA A 22 -3.02 -6.42 -12.59
CA ALA A 22 -2.51 -7.05 -11.39
C ALA A 22 -2.26 -6.01 -10.29
N VAL A 23 -1.80 -4.80 -10.63
CA VAL A 23 -1.63 -3.71 -9.66
C VAL A 23 -2.28 -2.42 -10.11
N HIS A 24 -3.22 -1.96 -9.29
CA HIS A 24 -3.95 -0.72 -9.53
C HIS A 24 -4.46 -0.13 -8.23
N GLU A 25 -5.05 1.06 -8.29
CA GLU A 25 -5.64 1.72 -7.13
C GLU A 25 -6.75 0.85 -6.53
N ALA A 26 -6.72 0.67 -5.20
CA ALA A 26 -7.70 -0.14 -4.49
C ALA A 26 -9.10 0.51 -4.48
N PHE A 27 -9.11 1.85 -4.43
CA PHE A 27 -10.27 2.75 -4.40
C PHE A 27 -9.77 4.18 -4.65
N GLU A 28 -10.69 5.12 -4.85
CA GLU A 28 -10.38 6.54 -5.09
C GLU A 28 -9.43 7.13 -4.03
N PRO A 29 -8.40 7.92 -4.43
CA PRO A 29 -7.49 8.57 -3.50
C PRO A 29 -8.24 9.41 -2.45
N PHE A 30 -7.85 9.28 -1.19
CA PHE A 30 -8.52 9.95 -0.07
C PHE A 30 -7.65 11.04 0.53
N TYR A 31 -8.27 12.10 1.04
CA TYR A 31 -7.55 13.19 1.69
C TYR A 31 -7.07 12.76 3.09
N CYS A 32 -5.76 12.86 3.34
CA CYS A 32 -5.18 12.62 4.65
C CYS A 32 -4.90 13.95 5.37
N LYS A 33 -5.45 14.09 6.58
CA LYS A 33 -5.30 15.32 7.39
C LYS A 33 -3.88 15.54 7.91
N VAL A 34 -3.10 14.47 8.01
CA VAL A 34 -1.73 14.43 8.55
C VAL A 34 -0.74 14.97 7.52
N THR A 35 -0.82 14.48 6.29
CA THR A 35 0.07 14.89 5.17
C THR A 35 -0.49 16.05 4.36
N LYS A 36 -1.74 16.46 4.60
CA LYS A 36 -2.47 17.53 3.88
C LYS A 36 -2.58 17.29 2.37
N ARG A 37 -2.53 16.04 1.91
CA ARG A 37 -2.61 15.65 0.50
C ARG A 37 -3.53 14.44 0.29
N LYS A 38 -3.79 14.10 -0.97
CA LYS A 38 -4.46 12.85 -1.33
C LYS A 38 -3.46 11.69 -1.23
N GLU A 39 -3.86 10.62 -0.56
CA GLU A 39 -3.09 9.38 -0.44
C GLU A 39 -3.78 8.26 -1.23
N THR A 40 -2.98 7.39 -1.83
CA THR A 40 -3.44 6.29 -2.68
C THR A 40 -3.08 4.95 -2.06
N VAL A 41 -4.09 4.09 -1.86
CA VAL A 41 -3.87 2.68 -1.53
C VAL A 41 -3.87 1.88 -2.82
N TRP A 42 -2.86 1.04 -2.97
CA TRP A 42 -2.70 0.15 -4.10
C TRP A 42 -3.21 -1.24 -3.75
N ARG A 43 -3.60 -1.97 -4.78
CA ARG A 43 -4.08 -3.33 -4.70
C ARG A 43 -3.27 -4.19 -5.64
N TYR A 44 -2.66 -5.25 -5.12
CA TYR A 44 -2.13 -6.35 -5.91
C TYR A 44 -3.12 -7.51 -5.94
N ARG A 45 -3.39 -8.03 -7.12
CA ARG A 45 -4.30 -9.15 -7.38
C ARG A 45 -3.50 -10.38 -7.83
N HIS A 46 -3.66 -11.47 -7.08
CA HIS A 46 -3.16 -12.78 -7.47
C HIS A 46 -4.20 -13.87 -7.15
N GLY A 47 -4.84 -14.44 -8.19
CA GLY A 47 -5.95 -15.38 -8.02
C GLY A 47 -7.10 -14.77 -7.21
N ASP A 48 -7.46 -15.40 -6.09
CA ASP A 48 -8.46 -14.93 -5.12
C ASP A 48 -7.88 -14.07 -3.99
N ILE A 49 -6.57 -13.82 -4.00
CA ILE A 49 -5.90 -13.00 -2.99
C ILE A 49 -5.78 -11.55 -3.46
N ARG A 50 -6.11 -10.61 -2.59
CA ARG A 50 -5.85 -9.18 -2.76
C ARG A 50 -4.96 -8.72 -1.64
N ILE A 51 -3.80 -8.16 -1.99
CA ILE A 51 -2.91 -7.49 -1.05
C ILE A 51 -3.13 -6.00 -1.23
N LEU A 52 -3.54 -5.32 -0.15
CA LEU A 52 -3.65 -3.88 -0.10
C LEU A 52 -2.38 -3.31 0.50
N PHE A 53 -1.84 -2.28 -0.12
CA PHE A 53 -0.58 -1.70 0.32
C PHE A 53 -0.46 -0.20 0.00
N TYR A 54 0.45 0.46 0.71
CA TYR A 54 0.74 1.89 0.58
C TYR A 54 2.24 2.11 0.41
N TYR A 55 2.62 2.98 -0.53
CA TYR A 55 4.01 3.42 -0.68
C TYR A 55 4.26 4.61 0.25
N ALA A 56 5.03 4.36 1.29
CA ALA A 56 5.52 5.41 2.17
C ALA A 56 6.86 5.97 1.68
N SER A 57 7.35 7.01 2.35
CA SER A 57 8.70 7.53 2.13
C SER A 57 9.77 6.48 2.50
N GLY A 58 11.01 6.69 2.06
CA GLY A 58 12.14 5.86 2.49
C GLY A 58 12.12 4.42 1.94
N LYS A 59 11.47 4.17 0.80
CA LYS A 59 11.29 2.82 0.21
C LYS A 59 10.53 1.85 1.13
N VAL A 60 9.68 2.38 2.01
CA VAL A 60 8.83 1.59 2.89
C VAL A 60 7.53 1.26 2.16
N VAL A 61 7.13 -0.01 2.24
CA VAL A 61 5.82 -0.47 1.79
C VAL A 61 5.04 -0.93 3.01
N LEU A 62 3.93 -0.26 3.28
CA LEU A 62 2.99 -0.68 4.32
C LEU A 62 2.00 -1.67 3.71
N LEU A 63 1.92 -2.88 4.24
CA LEU A 63 0.86 -3.84 3.91
C LEU A 63 -0.35 -3.55 4.80
N THR A 64 -1.40 -2.99 4.22
CA THR A 64 -2.58 -2.52 4.97
C THR A 64 -3.57 -3.64 5.24
N ASP A 65 -3.73 -4.57 4.31
CA ASP A 65 -4.57 -5.75 4.48
C ASP A 65 -4.25 -6.88 3.49
N VAL A 66 -4.65 -8.10 3.83
CA VAL A 66 -4.66 -9.25 2.91
C VAL A 66 -6.05 -9.88 2.93
N LEU A 67 -6.69 -9.91 1.76
CA LEU A 67 -8.07 -10.35 1.62
C LEU A 67 -8.15 -11.58 0.73
N ALA A 68 -8.82 -12.64 1.19
CA ALA A 68 -9.27 -13.75 0.36
C ALA A 68 -10.66 -13.41 -0.20
N LYS A 69 -10.71 -12.98 -1.47
CA LYS A 69 -11.89 -12.35 -2.06
C LYS A 69 -12.20 -12.89 -3.46
N ARG A 70 -13.33 -13.57 -3.57
CA ARG A 70 -13.93 -14.00 -4.86
C ARG A 70 -14.66 -12.86 -5.58
N LYS A 71 -15.11 -11.84 -4.83
CA LYS A 71 -15.78 -10.64 -5.38
C LYS A 71 -14.77 -9.55 -5.68
N ASP A 72 -14.91 -8.89 -6.84
CA ASP A 72 -13.90 -7.94 -7.31
C ASP A 72 -13.87 -6.61 -6.53
N LYS A 73 -15.04 -6.09 -6.12
CA LYS A 73 -15.14 -4.79 -5.42
C LYS A 73 -14.91 -4.92 -3.92
N LEU A 74 -14.09 -4.03 -3.36
CA LEU A 74 -13.95 -3.86 -1.92
C LEU A 74 -15.25 -3.29 -1.34
N SER A 75 -15.68 -3.85 -0.21
CA SER A 75 -16.73 -3.29 0.64
C SER A 75 -16.23 -2.00 1.30
N GLU A 76 -17.15 -1.12 1.67
CA GLU A 76 -16.83 0.12 2.39
C GLU A 76 -16.04 -0.15 3.67
N LYS A 77 -16.36 -1.23 4.39
CA LYS A 77 -15.64 -1.64 5.59
C LYS A 77 -14.17 -1.95 5.33
N GLU A 78 -13.87 -2.68 4.26
CA GLU A 78 -12.48 -3.01 3.88
C GLU A 78 -11.72 -1.75 3.43
N GLN A 79 -12.38 -0.85 2.68
CA GLN A 79 -11.78 0.42 2.28
C GLN A 79 -11.46 1.28 3.51
N ASN A 80 -12.38 1.39 4.46
CA ASN A 80 -12.18 2.17 5.68
C ASN A 80 -11.08 1.59 6.57
N LYS A 81 -10.99 0.25 6.67
CA LYS A 81 -9.88 -0.41 7.36
C LYS A 81 -8.53 -0.08 6.73
N ALA A 82 -8.42 -0.15 5.40
CA ALA A 82 -7.19 0.20 4.70
C ALA A 82 -6.81 1.69 4.85
N LYS A 83 -7.80 2.59 4.80
CA LYS A 83 -7.59 4.03 5.04
C LYS A 83 -7.09 4.28 6.46
N GLN A 84 -7.70 3.65 7.46
CA GLN A 84 -7.31 3.80 8.85
C GLN A 84 -5.86 3.33 9.07
N ALA A 85 -5.48 2.17 8.53
CA ALA A 85 -4.10 1.67 8.63
C ALA A 85 -3.07 2.66 8.05
N VAL A 86 -3.38 3.34 6.94
CA VAL A 86 -2.50 4.37 6.38
C VAL A 86 -2.45 5.61 7.27
N MET A 87 -3.59 6.05 7.81
CA MET A 87 -3.61 7.19 8.73
C MET A 87 -2.80 6.90 9.99
N ASP A 88 -3.01 5.74 10.62
CA ASP A 88 -2.28 5.32 11.83
C ASP A 88 -0.76 5.29 11.57
N PHE A 89 -0.34 4.75 10.42
CA PHE A 89 1.07 4.73 10.01
C PHE A 89 1.64 6.14 9.85
N LEU A 90 0.92 7.04 9.18
CA LEU A 90 1.37 8.41 8.95
C LEU A 90 1.41 9.24 10.24
N GLU A 91 0.44 9.06 11.13
CA GLU A 91 0.44 9.68 12.46
C GLU A 91 1.62 9.19 13.29
N ALA A 92 1.86 7.88 13.34
CA ALA A 92 3.02 7.32 14.03
C ALA A 92 4.34 7.83 13.44
N SER A 93 4.43 7.93 12.11
CA SER A 93 5.62 8.44 11.40
C SER A 93 5.95 9.90 11.72
N GLN A 94 4.96 10.72 12.10
CA GLN A 94 5.14 12.14 12.42
C GLN A 94 5.22 12.42 13.92
N SER A 95 4.97 11.42 14.77
CA SER A 95 5.08 11.57 16.23
C SER A 95 6.55 11.78 16.65
N GLU A 96 6.77 12.44 17.81
CA GLU A 96 8.12 12.68 18.35
C GLU A 96 8.92 11.39 18.57
N GLY A 97 8.24 10.25 18.78
CA GLY A 97 8.87 8.93 18.90
C GLY A 97 9.12 8.21 17.58
N GLY A 98 8.53 8.68 16.47
CA GLY A 98 8.58 8.03 15.16
C GLY A 98 8.08 6.58 15.14
N ILE A 99 8.28 5.89 14.01
CA ILE A 99 8.06 4.44 13.91
C ILE A 99 9.28 3.72 14.48
N GLN A 100 9.05 2.89 15.50
CA GLN A 100 10.06 1.99 16.05
C GLN A 100 9.94 0.62 15.38
N TRP A 101 11.04 0.14 14.80
CA TRP A 101 11.10 -1.19 14.22
C TRP A 101 11.39 -2.22 15.31
N VAL A 102 10.61 -3.30 15.34
CA VAL A 102 10.89 -4.44 16.21
C VAL A 102 11.93 -5.31 15.51
N GLU A 103 13.08 -5.51 16.17
CA GLU A 103 14.14 -6.44 15.75
C GLU A 103 13.88 -7.87 16.24
#